data_AF-A0A7X7QVH7-F1
#
_entry.id   AF-A0A7X7QVH7-F1
#
_cell.length_a   1.000
_cell.length_b   1.000
_cell.length_c   1.000
_cell.angle_alpha   90.00
_cell.angle_beta   90.00
_cell.angle_gamma   90.00
#
_symmetry.space_group_name_H-M   'P 1'
#
loop_
_entity.id
_entity.type
_entity.pdbx_description
1 polymer ?
#
loop_
_entity_poly.entity_id
_entity_poly.type
_entity_poly.pdbx_seq_one_letter_code
_entity_poly.pdbx_strand_id
1 'polypeptide(L)'
;MIKKLSILLTLVLVAGCLTSCSKPSPLESNPNNSGNEFSSYVKIDQTNLKQEEYYSSFRQNESGVARYLETPYGMYFLRGIPDSSIYYSEKGNTKYVKLCNRPDCTHSSKDCNAYTGGYYMGYYKDKIYYTSGTSINCMNMDGTNHMGLKTLYDYPDPNFGYFHNGYFYYLIIKGGTVGSPGNIDNNLYRVKIDDNSKPEIV
;
A
#
# COMPACT_ATOMS: atom_id res chain seq x y z
N MET A 1 13.28 59.77 -3.40
CA MET A 1 12.10 59.00 -3.84
C MET A 1 12.22 57.48 -3.62
N ILE A 2 13.42 56.88 -3.72
CA ILE A 2 13.63 55.42 -3.61
C ILE A 2 13.33 54.82 -2.22
N LYS A 3 13.57 55.55 -1.12
CA LYS A 3 13.27 55.06 0.24
C LYS A 3 11.78 54.90 0.55
N LYS A 4 10.90 55.69 -0.08
CA LYS A 4 9.44 55.60 0.12
C LYS A 4 8.82 54.42 -0.64
N LEU A 5 9.42 54.02 -1.76
CA LEU A 5 8.96 52.86 -2.56
C LEU A 5 9.33 51.52 -1.89
N SER A 6 10.47 51.46 -1.21
CA SER A 6 10.93 50.27 -0.48
C SER A 6 10.08 49.94 0.75
N ILE A 7 9.61 50.97 1.48
CA ILE A 7 8.70 50.81 2.63
C ILE A 7 7.31 50.34 2.18
N LEU A 8 6.84 50.82 1.02
CA LEU A 8 5.54 50.41 0.47
C LEU A 8 5.56 48.94 0.02
N LEU A 9 6.66 48.48 -0.60
CA LEU A 9 6.81 47.08 -1.02
C LEU A 9 6.89 46.11 0.17
N THR A 10 7.53 46.50 1.27
CA THR A 10 7.63 45.65 2.48
C THR A 10 6.30 45.53 3.22
N LEU A 11 5.47 46.58 3.25
CA LEU A 11 4.13 46.54 3.85
C LEU A 11 3.16 45.62 3.09
N VAL A 12 3.24 45.57 1.75
CA VAL A 12 2.38 44.69 0.92
C VAL A 12 2.76 43.21 1.10
N LEU A 13 4.05 42.89 1.28
CA LEU A 13 4.52 41.53 1.54
C LEU A 13 4.14 40.98 2.92
N VAL A 14 4.01 41.84 3.94
CA VAL A 14 3.57 41.41 5.29
C VAL A 14 2.04 41.25 5.36
N ALA A 15 1.28 42.06 4.62
CA ALA A 15 -0.18 41.95 4.55
C ALA A 15 -0.66 40.73 3.75
N GLY A 16 0.13 40.22 2.79
CA GLY A 16 -0.16 39.01 2.03
C GLY A 16 -0.01 37.70 2.81
N CYS A 17 0.63 37.72 3.98
CA CYS A 17 0.90 36.52 4.79
C CYS A 17 -0.12 36.27 5.92
N LEU A 18 -1.17 37.09 6.06
CA LEU A 18 -2.14 36.96 7.16
C LEU A 18 -3.59 36.69 6.71
N THR A 19 -3.82 36.34 5.44
CA THR A 19 -5.15 35.97 4.93
C THR A 19 -5.20 34.53 4.44
N SER A 20 -4.85 33.59 5.32
CA SER A 20 -5.24 32.18 5.16
C SER A 20 -5.41 31.52 6.51
N CYS A 21 -6.44 31.94 7.25
CA CYS A 21 -7.06 31.18 8.34
C CYS A 21 -8.32 31.93 8.80
N SER A 22 -9.49 31.52 8.33
CA SER A 22 -10.74 31.80 9.02
C SER A 22 -11.86 30.89 8.53
N LYS A 23 -12.09 29.80 9.27
CA LYS A 23 -13.44 29.42 9.71
C LYS A 23 -13.36 28.92 11.17
N PRO A 24 -14.21 29.39 12.09
CA PRO A 24 -14.27 28.87 13.45
C PRO A 24 -15.06 27.55 13.54
N SER A 25 -14.69 26.77 14.55
CA SER A 25 -15.23 25.47 14.97
C SER A 25 -16.66 25.55 15.54
N PRO A 26 -17.35 24.41 15.76
CA PRO A 26 -17.31 23.84 17.11
C PRO A 26 -17.42 22.29 17.16
N LEU A 27 -16.59 21.65 17.98
CA LEU A 27 -17.08 20.87 19.12
C LEU A 27 -15.90 20.51 20.02
N GLU A 28 -16.03 20.86 21.30
CA GLU A 28 -15.12 20.47 22.36
C GLU A 28 -15.03 18.95 22.46
N SER A 29 -13.82 18.38 22.31
CA SER A 29 -13.52 17.06 22.84
C SER A 29 -12.73 17.23 24.13
N ASN A 30 -13.42 17.00 25.24
CA ASN A 30 -12.89 16.90 26.59
C ASN A 30 -11.74 15.86 26.63
N PRO A 31 -10.57 16.14 27.21
CA PRO A 31 -9.45 15.20 27.20
C PRO A 31 -9.57 14.28 28.41
N ASN A 32 -10.35 13.20 28.29
CA ASN A 32 -10.27 12.03 29.17
C ASN A 32 -11.06 10.89 28.54
N ASN A 33 -10.41 10.07 27.71
CA ASN A 33 -10.66 8.64 27.67
C ASN A 33 -9.57 7.95 26.86
N SER A 34 -8.60 7.42 27.60
CA SER A 34 -7.87 6.21 27.23
C SER A 34 -8.87 5.07 27.08
N GLY A 35 -9.11 4.63 25.86
CA GLY A 35 -9.96 3.48 25.60
C GLY A 35 -9.91 3.14 24.12
N ASN A 36 -9.68 1.86 23.82
CA ASN A 36 -9.78 1.36 22.46
C ASN A 36 -11.19 1.66 21.94
N GLU A 37 -11.31 2.19 20.73
CA GLU A 37 -12.56 2.17 19.96
C GLU A 37 -12.24 1.78 18.53
N PHE A 38 -12.07 0.48 18.33
CA PHE A 38 -12.38 -0.14 17.05
C PHE A 38 -13.91 -0.21 16.97
N SER A 39 -14.57 0.91 16.63
CA SER A 39 -16.02 0.93 16.46
C SER A 39 -16.46 2.12 15.63
N SER A 40 -16.76 1.88 14.36
CA SER A 40 -18.11 2.06 13.83
C SER A 40 -18.08 1.83 12.33
N TYR A 41 -18.87 0.85 11.91
CA TYR A 41 -19.05 0.42 10.54
C TYR A 41 -19.46 1.59 9.64
N VAL A 42 -18.57 2.01 8.75
CA VAL A 42 -18.95 2.80 7.57
C VAL A 42 -19.88 1.92 6.73
N LYS A 43 -21.11 2.37 6.52
CA LYS A 43 -21.99 1.82 5.49
C LYS A 43 -21.37 2.11 4.14
N ILE A 44 -20.66 1.15 3.59
CA ILE A 44 -20.17 1.20 2.22
C ILE A 44 -21.38 1.09 1.29
N ASP A 45 -21.61 2.13 0.49
CA ASP A 45 -22.57 2.05 -0.61
C ASP A 45 -22.04 1.07 -1.67
N GLN A 46 -22.57 -0.15 -1.62
CA GLN A 46 -22.18 -1.25 -2.50
C GLN A 46 -22.52 -0.97 -3.97
N THR A 47 -23.41 -0.02 -4.26
CA THR A 47 -23.93 0.20 -5.62
C THR A 47 -22.94 0.89 -6.58
N ASN A 48 -21.86 1.46 -6.05
CA ASN A 48 -20.82 2.17 -6.82
C ASN A 48 -19.40 1.59 -6.62
N LEU A 49 -19.29 0.38 -6.06
CA LEU A 49 -18.00 -0.29 -5.96
C LEU A 49 -17.53 -0.73 -7.34
N LYS A 50 -16.31 -0.33 -7.71
CA LYS A 50 -15.61 -0.93 -8.86
C LYS A 50 -15.58 -2.46 -8.67
N GLN A 51 -15.62 -3.21 -9.75
CA GLN A 51 -15.47 -4.67 -9.68
C GLN A 51 -14.17 -5.01 -8.92
N GLU A 52 -14.21 -6.06 -8.08
CA GLU A 52 -13.10 -6.56 -7.24
C GLU A 52 -11.76 -6.77 -7.97
N GLU A 53 -11.80 -6.76 -9.29
CA GLU A 53 -10.70 -6.93 -10.21
C GLU A 53 -9.78 -5.70 -10.34
N TYR A 54 -10.22 -4.48 -9.95
CA TYR A 54 -9.55 -3.22 -10.32
C TYR A 54 -8.80 -2.47 -9.20
N TYR A 55 -8.24 -3.17 -8.22
CA TYR A 55 -7.79 -2.55 -6.96
C TYR A 55 -6.28 -2.37 -6.77
N SER A 56 -5.50 -2.46 -7.84
CA SER A 56 -4.08 -2.09 -7.82
C SER A 56 -3.89 -0.65 -8.28
N SER A 57 -3.35 0.19 -7.39
CA SER A 57 -3.09 1.61 -7.66
C SER A 57 -1.60 1.92 -7.63
N PHE A 58 -1.13 2.78 -8.54
CA PHE A 58 0.22 3.35 -8.48
C PHE A 58 0.16 4.79 -8.00
N ARG A 59 0.89 5.13 -6.93
CA ARG A 59 1.08 6.51 -6.49
C ARG A 59 2.39 7.05 -7.07
N GLN A 60 2.31 8.14 -7.81
CA GLN A 60 3.44 8.72 -8.56
C GLN A 60 4.61 9.21 -7.68
N ASN A 61 4.38 9.47 -6.38
CA ASN A 61 5.38 10.02 -5.47
C ASN A 61 6.13 8.98 -4.63
N GLU A 62 5.93 7.69 -4.91
CA GLU A 62 6.51 6.60 -4.13
C GLU A 62 7.49 5.77 -4.95
N SER A 63 8.63 5.46 -4.34
CA SER A 63 9.72 4.68 -4.95
C SER A 63 9.38 3.19 -4.89
N GLY A 64 8.32 2.77 -5.56
CA GLY A 64 7.88 1.38 -5.54
C GLY A 64 6.62 1.11 -6.35
N VAL A 65 6.73 0.20 -7.30
CA VAL A 65 5.58 -0.36 -8.03
C VAL A 65 4.84 -1.33 -7.11
N ALA A 66 3.50 -1.31 -7.17
CA ALA A 66 2.61 -2.28 -6.50
C ALA A 66 2.75 -2.38 -4.96
N ARG A 67 3.03 -1.26 -4.29
CA ARG A 67 3.04 -1.15 -2.82
C ARG A 67 1.80 -0.49 -2.21
N TYR A 68 0.87 -0.03 -3.04
CA TYR A 68 -0.37 0.60 -2.60
C TYR A 68 -1.56 -0.12 -3.22
N LEU A 69 -2.51 -0.50 -2.37
CA LEU A 69 -3.79 -1.03 -2.81
C LEU A 69 -4.88 -0.11 -2.32
N GLU A 70 -5.69 0.40 -3.23
CA GLU A 70 -6.97 0.98 -2.87
C GLU A 70 -8.00 -0.12 -3.04
N THR A 71 -8.89 -0.29 -2.08
CA THR A 71 -9.98 -1.28 -2.10
C THR A 71 -11.30 -0.55 -1.82
N PRO A 72 -12.48 -1.22 -1.93
CA PRO A 72 -13.73 -0.69 -1.39
C PRO A 72 -13.63 -0.22 0.06
N TYR A 73 -12.86 -0.97 0.85
CA TYR A 73 -12.85 -0.91 2.31
C TYR A 73 -11.84 0.10 2.85
N GLY A 74 -10.80 0.41 2.07
CA GLY A 74 -9.77 1.35 2.47
C GLY A 74 -8.51 1.22 1.64
N MET A 75 -7.43 1.76 2.17
CA MET A 75 -6.13 1.80 1.55
C MET A 75 -5.14 0.94 2.31
N TYR A 76 -4.39 0.12 1.59
CA TYR A 76 -3.31 -0.67 2.12
C TYR A 76 -1.97 -0.18 1.57
N PHE A 77 -0.96 -0.16 2.43
CA PHE A 77 0.40 0.22 2.10
C PHE A 77 1.39 -0.83 2.59
N LEU A 78 2.21 -1.37 1.70
CA LEU A 78 3.26 -2.32 2.03
C LEU A 78 4.56 -1.55 2.24
N ARG A 79 4.98 -1.42 3.49
CA ARG A 79 6.25 -0.79 3.82
C ARG A 79 7.40 -1.73 3.46
N GLY A 80 8.41 -1.19 2.78
CA GLY A 80 9.60 -1.95 2.40
C GLY A 80 10.49 -2.37 3.58
N ILE A 81 11.66 -2.90 3.25
CA ILE A 81 12.70 -3.29 4.21
C ILE A 81 13.14 -2.06 5.02
N PRO A 82 13.35 -2.19 6.35
CA PRO A 82 13.41 -3.43 7.12
C PRO A 82 12.08 -3.94 7.70
N ASP A 83 10.98 -3.19 7.57
CA ASP A 83 9.74 -3.53 8.27
C ASP A 83 8.91 -4.60 7.54
N SER A 84 8.88 -4.57 6.21
CA SER A 84 8.18 -5.56 5.36
C SER A 84 6.77 -5.92 5.84
N SER A 85 6.03 -4.92 6.28
CA SER A 85 4.70 -5.06 6.89
C SER A 85 3.66 -4.24 6.16
N ILE A 86 2.41 -4.71 6.17
CA ILE A 86 1.27 -4.01 5.61
C ILE A 86 0.67 -3.07 6.65
N TYR A 87 0.30 -1.89 6.18
CA TYR A 87 -0.45 -0.88 6.88
C TYR A 87 -1.80 -0.69 6.23
N TYR A 88 -2.80 -0.30 7.01
CA TYR A 88 -4.14 0.00 6.58
C TYR A 88 -4.55 1.41 6.99
N SER A 89 -5.26 2.09 6.11
CA SER A 89 -5.96 3.34 6.38
C SER A 89 -7.37 3.19 5.87
N GLU A 90 -8.34 3.61 6.69
CA GLU A 90 -9.71 3.74 6.22
C GLU A 90 -9.80 4.72 5.05
N LYS A 91 -10.78 4.51 4.16
CA LYS A 91 -10.97 5.36 2.99
C LYS A 91 -11.25 6.81 3.41
N GLY A 92 -10.55 7.75 2.79
CA GLY A 92 -10.65 9.18 3.13
C GLY A 92 -9.84 9.61 4.36
N ASN A 93 -9.21 8.65 5.07
CA ASN A 93 -8.26 8.94 6.14
C ASN A 93 -6.83 9.08 5.58
N THR A 94 -5.99 9.84 6.28
CA THR A 94 -4.56 10.01 5.98
C THR A 94 -3.67 9.19 6.89
N LYS A 95 -4.21 8.65 7.98
CA LYS A 95 -3.47 7.88 8.98
C LYS A 95 -3.47 6.39 8.65
N TYR A 96 -2.28 5.85 8.50
CA TYR A 96 -2.03 4.42 8.35
C TYR A 96 -1.68 3.77 9.70
N VAL A 97 -2.32 2.63 10.00
CA VAL A 97 -2.04 1.78 11.16
C VAL A 97 -1.52 0.43 10.70
N LYS A 98 -0.72 -0.28 11.52
CA LYS A 98 -0.20 -1.60 11.15
C LYS A 98 -1.36 -2.59 11.02
N LEU A 99 -1.41 -3.37 9.94
CA LEU A 99 -2.52 -4.29 9.66
C LEU A 99 -2.43 -5.54 10.55
N CYS A 100 -2.77 -5.40 11.82
CA CYS A 100 -2.69 -6.48 12.79
C CYS A 100 -3.86 -6.40 13.76
N ASN A 101 -4.67 -7.46 13.79
CA ASN A 101 -5.84 -7.55 14.65
C ASN A 101 -5.55 -8.10 16.06
N ARG A 102 -4.28 -8.39 16.39
CA ARG A 102 -3.85 -8.89 17.69
C ARG A 102 -3.60 -7.74 18.66
N PRO A 103 -4.42 -7.56 19.71
CA PRO A 103 -4.28 -6.43 20.64
C PRO A 103 -3.01 -6.52 21.49
N ASP A 104 -2.47 -7.72 21.71
CA ASP A 104 -1.26 -8.02 22.46
C ASP A 104 0.02 -7.94 21.61
N CYS A 105 -0.09 -7.66 20.30
CA CYS A 105 1.04 -7.69 19.40
C CYS A 105 1.95 -6.47 19.59
N THR A 106 3.21 -6.70 19.94
CA THR A 106 4.25 -5.66 20.07
C THR A 106 4.74 -5.13 18.72
N HIS A 107 4.34 -5.77 17.61
CA HIS A 107 4.78 -5.48 16.24
C HIS A 107 6.30 -5.53 16.00
N SER A 108 7.04 -6.18 16.90
CA SER A 108 8.51 -6.26 16.87
C SER A 108 9.06 -7.57 16.32
N SER A 109 8.21 -8.58 16.09
CA SER A 109 8.60 -9.87 15.52
C SER A 109 7.92 -10.14 14.17
N LYS A 110 8.39 -11.18 13.50
CA LYS A 110 7.80 -11.70 12.26
C LYS A 110 6.46 -12.43 12.48
N ASP A 111 6.05 -12.63 13.74
CA ASP A 111 4.76 -13.25 14.10
C ASP A 111 3.61 -12.23 14.14
N CYS A 112 3.90 -10.97 13.81
CA CYS A 112 2.89 -9.94 13.63
C CYS A 112 2.05 -10.26 12.38
N ASN A 113 0.72 -10.19 12.49
CA ASN A 113 -0.20 -10.36 11.36
C ASN A 113 0.04 -9.37 10.21
N ALA A 114 0.68 -8.25 10.47
CA ALA A 114 1.02 -7.29 9.42
C ALA A 114 2.26 -7.72 8.62
N TYR A 115 3.13 -8.56 9.19
CA TYR A 115 4.41 -8.91 8.61
C TYR A 115 4.21 -9.88 7.44
N THR A 116 4.71 -9.49 6.27
CA THR A 116 4.64 -10.33 5.07
C THR A 116 6.01 -10.77 4.59
N GLY A 117 7.07 -10.06 4.99
CA GLY A 117 8.38 -10.22 4.37
C GLY A 117 8.34 -9.93 2.86
N GLY A 118 7.35 -9.14 2.40
CA GLY A 118 7.00 -9.04 1.00
C GLY A 118 7.45 -7.78 0.29
N TYR A 119 7.34 -7.81 -1.05
CA TYR A 119 7.80 -6.73 -1.94
C TYR A 119 6.68 -6.10 -2.77
N TYR A 120 5.71 -6.92 -3.19
CA TYR A 120 4.57 -6.51 -4.00
C TYR A 120 3.30 -7.03 -3.36
N MET A 121 2.19 -6.30 -3.50
CA MET A 121 0.88 -6.79 -3.12
C MET A 121 -0.22 -6.47 -4.13
N GLY A 122 -1.31 -7.22 -4.03
CA GLY A 122 -2.52 -7.15 -4.83
C GLY A 122 -3.77 -7.43 -3.99
N TYR A 123 -4.93 -7.00 -4.47
CA TYR A 123 -6.23 -7.38 -3.92
C TYR A 123 -7.00 -8.17 -4.97
N TYR A 124 -7.62 -9.27 -4.56
CA TYR A 124 -8.49 -10.08 -5.40
C TYR A 124 -9.38 -10.96 -4.53
N LYS A 125 -10.68 -11.08 -4.83
CA LYS A 125 -11.63 -11.97 -4.12
C LYS A 125 -11.51 -11.89 -2.60
N ASP A 126 -11.64 -10.68 -2.06
CA ASP A 126 -11.56 -10.38 -0.63
C ASP A 126 -10.29 -10.82 0.11
N LYS A 127 -9.20 -10.99 -0.63
CA LYS A 127 -7.88 -11.33 -0.07
C LYS A 127 -6.81 -10.38 -0.54
N ILE A 128 -5.82 -10.20 0.33
CA ILE A 128 -4.57 -9.56 -0.03
C ILE A 128 -3.62 -10.66 -0.47
N TYR A 129 -3.05 -10.49 -1.66
CA TYR A 129 -2.00 -11.33 -2.20
C TYR A 129 -0.69 -10.57 -2.12
N TYR A 130 0.41 -11.27 -1.84
CA TYR A 130 1.72 -10.65 -1.77
C TYR A 130 2.83 -11.63 -2.16
N THR A 131 3.95 -11.10 -2.63
CA THR A 131 5.15 -11.90 -2.87
C THR A 131 6.05 -11.88 -1.64
N SER A 132 6.67 -13.01 -1.30
CA SER A 132 7.77 -13.06 -0.33
C SER A 132 8.83 -14.02 -0.85
N GLY A 133 10.05 -13.51 -1.07
CA GLY A 133 11.06 -14.22 -1.86
C GLY A 133 10.52 -14.58 -3.25
N THR A 134 10.56 -15.87 -3.58
CA THR A 134 10.08 -16.42 -4.85
C THR A 134 8.63 -16.93 -4.77
N SER A 135 7.93 -16.73 -3.66
CA SER A 135 6.59 -17.29 -3.43
C SER A 135 5.49 -16.26 -3.49
N ILE A 136 4.33 -16.66 -4.03
CA ILE A 136 3.06 -15.96 -3.83
C ILE A 136 2.39 -16.51 -2.59
N ASN A 137 1.92 -15.59 -1.76
CA ASN A 137 1.16 -15.87 -0.55
C ASN A 137 -0.14 -15.05 -0.59
N CYS A 138 -1.10 -15.41 0.26
CA CYS A 138 -2.26 -14.59 0.54
C CYS A 138 -2.57 -14.52 2.04
N MET A 139 -3.40 -13.55 2.40
CA MET A 139 -3.89 -13.32 3.76
C MET A 139 -5.28 -12.69 3.69
N ASN A 140 -5.99 -12.74 4.81
CA ASN A 140 -7.22 -12.01 4.99
C ASN A 140 -6.96 -10.49 5.03
N MET A 141 -7.98 -9.70 4.71
CA MET A 141 -7.92 -8.23 4.71
C MET A 141 -7.62 -7.60 6.08
N ASP A 142 -7.70 -8.37 7.17
CA ASP A 142 -7.45 -7.92 8.55
C ASP A 142 -6.05 -8.30 9.09
N GLY A 143 -5.20 -8.91 8.26
CA GLY A 143 -3.89 -9.38 8.70
C GLY A 143 -3.80 -10.90 8.94
N THR A 144 -4.92 -11.61 9.06
CA THR A 144 -4.88 -13.00 9.54
C THR A 144 -4.70 -14.04 8.43
N ASN A 145 -4.46 -15.28 8.83
CA ASN A 145 -4.53 -16.46 7.96
C ASN A 145 -3.60 -16.40 6.74
N HIS A 146 -2.32 -16.08 7.00
CA HIS A 146 -1.27 -16.16 6.00
C HIS A 146 -1.19 -17.59 5.43
N MET A 147 -1.15 -17.68 4.10
CA MET A 147 -1.13 -18.94 3.38
C MET A 147 -0.17 -18.84 2.20
N GLY A 148 0.79 -19.75 2.12
CA GLY A 148 1.61 -19.92 0.93
C GLY A 148 0.80 -20.59 -0.18
N LEU A 149 0.82 -20.02 -1.39
CA LEU A 149 0.04 -20.51 -2.51
C LEU A 149 0.89 -21.27 -3.53
N LYS A 150 1.98 -20.66 -3.99
CA LYS A 150 2.88 -21.27 -4.96
C LYS A 150 4.25 -20.59 -5.02
N THR A 151 5.25 -21.35 -5.42
CA THR A 151 6.57 -20.86 -5.80
C THR A 151 6.58 -20.48 -7.28
N LEU A 152 7.11 -19.30 -7.61
CA LEU A 152 7.16 -18.78 -8.97
C LEU A 152 8.31 -19.38 -9.79
N TYR A 153 9.49 -19.55 -9.19
CA TYR A 153 10.71 -20.08 -9.80
C TYR A 153 11.74 -20.42 -8.71
N ASP A 154 12.77 -21.20 -9.09
CA ASP A 154 13.76 -21.77 -8.17
C ASP A 154 14.95 -20.83 -7.88
N TYR A 155 15.02 -19.65 -8.51
CA TYR A 155 16.17 -18.76 -8.44
C TYR A 155 15.97 -17.65 -7.41
N PRO A 156 16.99 -17.25 -6.62
CA PRO A 156 16.80 -16.33 -5.49
C PRO A 156 16.61 -14.86 -5.88
N ASP A 157 16.84 -14.47 -7.14
CA ASP A 157 16.83 -13.06 -7.52
C ASP A 157 15.41 -12.47 -7.52
N PRO A 158 15.27 -11.20 -7.10
CA PRO A 158 13.98 -10.53 -7.00
C PRO A 158 13.36 -10.30 -8.38
N ASN A 159 12.06 -10.58 -8.52
CA ASN A 159 11.31 -10.15 -9.69
C ASN A 159 11.00 -8.66 -9.61
N PHE A 160 10.79 -8.06 -10.77
CA PHE A 160 9.93 -6.90 -10.90
C PHE A 160 8.56 -7.39 -11.34
N GLY A 161 7.50 -7.03 -10.61
CA GLY A 161 6.17 -7.52 -10.91
C GLY A 161 5.03 -6.73 -10.27
N TYR A 162 3.81 -7.05 -10.67
CA TYR A 162 2.59 -6.44 -10.16
C TYR A 162 1.41 -7.40 -10.26
N PHE A 163 0.44 -7.23 -9.36
CA PHE A 163 -0.82 -7.96 -9.41
C PHE A 163 -1.84 -7.21 -10.26
N HIS A 164 -2.60 -7.93 -11.07
CA HIS A 164 -3.70 -7.38 -11.85
C HIS A 164 -4.69 -8.48 -12.28
N ASN A 165 -6.00 -8.23 -12.10
CA ASN A 165 -7.10 -9.09 -12.57
C ASN A 165 -6.95 -10.60 -12.23
N GLY A 166 -6.51 -10.93 -11.01
CA GLY A 166 -6.32 -12.33 -10.60
C GLY A 166 -5.03 -12.98 -11.11
N TYR A 167 -4.12 -12.20 -11.70
CA TYR A 167 -2.80 -12.64 -12.12
C TYR A 167 -1.70 -11.87 -11.39
N PHE A 168 -0.55 -12.51 -11.24
CA PHE A 168 0.70 -11.84 -10.94
C PHE A 168 1.55 -11.82 -12.21
N TYR A 169 1.87 -10.61 -12.68
CA TYR A 169 2.71 -10.34 -13.83
C TYR A 169 4.13 -10.07 -13.36
N TYR A 170 5.13 -10.66 -13.99
CA TYR A 170 6.51 -10.50 -13.54
C TYR A 170 7.55 -10.74 -14.63
N LEU A 171 8.71 -10.14 -14.42
CA LEU A 171 9.94 -10.39 -15.16
C LEU A 171 10.88 -11.21 -14.29
N ILE A 172 11.48 -12.24 -14.88
CA ILE A 172 12.62 -12.93 -14.26
C ILE A 172 13.84 -12.06 -14.52
N ILE A 173 14.49 -11.57 -13.46
CA ILE A 173 15.64 -10.67 -13.55
C ILE A 173 16.87 -11.40 -13.04
N LYS A 174 17.68 -11.93 -13.96
CA LYS A 174 18.99 -12.49 -13.58
C LYS A 174 20.01 -11.37 -13.45
N GLY A 175 20.70 -11.31 -12.31
CA GLY A 175 21.72 -10.28 -12.06
C GLY A 175 21.16 -8.96 -11.53
N GLY A 176 20.02 -9.03 -10.82
CA GLY A 176 19.57 -8.02 -9.86
C GLY A 176 18.77 -6.81 -10.36
N THR A 177 18.88 -6.38 -11.62
CA THR A 177 18.07 -5.27 -12.17
C THR A 177 17.60 -5.50 -13.59
N VAL A 178 16.46 -4.90 -13.96
CA VAL A 178 15.92 -4.95 -15.32
C VAL A 178 16.97 -4.41 -16.30
N GLY A 179 17.24 -5.16 -17.36
CA GLY A 179 18.24 -4.80 -18.36
C GLY A 179 19.69 -5.11 -17.98
N SER A 180 19.94 -5.80 -16.85
CA SER A 180 21.28 -6.33 -16.54
C SER A 180 21.80 -7.19 -17.71
N PRO A 181 23.09 -7.10 -18.10
CA PRO A 181 23.65 -7.91 -19.19
C PRO A 181 23.52 -9.42 -19.00
N GLY A 182 23.44 -9.88 -17.75
CA GLY A 182 23.18 -11.29 -17.40
C GLY A 182 21.73 -11.73 -17.57
N ASN A 183 20.80 -10.79 -17.80
CA ASN A 183 19.39 -11.10 -18.00
C ASN A 183 19.11 -11.37 -19.48
N ILE A 184 19.20 -12.65 -19.86
CA ILE A 184 18.88 -13.13 -21.21
C ILE A 184 17.40 -13.46 -21.39
N ASP A 185 16.63 -13.49 -20.29
CA ASP A 185 15.18 -13.73 -20.33
C ASP A 185 14.45 -12.40 -20.46
N ASN A 186 13.84 -12.20 -21.63
CA ASN A 186 13.10 -10.98 -21.98
C ASN A 186 11.59 -11.20 -22.01
N ASN A 187 11.11 -12.30 -21.42
CA ASN A 187 9.69 -12.61 -21.41
C ASN A 187 8.96 -11.90 -20.26
N LEU A 188 7.75 -11.44 -20.54
CA LEU A 188 6.78 -11.09 -19.50
C LEU A 188 6.00 -12.35 -19.15
N TYR A 189 6.09 -12.76 -17.89
CA TYR A 189 5.31 -13.88 -17.38
C TYR A 189 4.05 -13.38 -16.70
N ARG A 190 3.01 -14.21 -16.72
CA ARG A 190 1.89 -14.11 -15.79
C ARG A 190 1.56 -15.46 -15.20
N VAL A 191 1.03 -15.46 -13.98
CA VAL A 191 0.48 -16.67 -13.35
C VAL A 191 -0.81 -16.31 -12.64
N LYS A 192 -1.80 -17.18 -12.76
CA LYS A 192 -3.06 -17.04 -12.03
C LYS A 192 -2.84 -17.33 -10.54
N ILE A 193 -3.36 -16.45 -9.69
CA ILE A 193 -3.03 -16.43 -8.25
C ILE A 193 -3.93 -17.33 -7.40
N ASP A 194 -5.10 -17.70 -7.91
CA ASP A 194 -6.14 -18.42 -7.17
C ASP A 194 -6.37 -19.86 -7.65
N ASP A 195 -5.46 -20.41 -8.45
CA ASP A 195 -5.46 -21.82 -8.84
C ASP A 195 -4.04 -22.40 -8.95
N ASN A 196 -3.91 -23.63 -9.44
CA ASN A 196 -2.62 -24.33 -9.59
C ASN A 196 -2.00 -24.21 -10.99
N SER A 197 -2.45 -23.25 -11.81
CA SER A 197 -1.90 -23.04 -13.14
C SER A 197 -0.41 -22.67 -13.06
N LYS A 198 0.35 -23.17 -14.04
CA LYS A 198 1.75 -22.80 -14.23
C LYS A 198 1.85 -21.37 -14.81
N PRO A 199 2.98 -20.68 -14.60
CA PRO A 199 3.24 -19.42 -15.30
C PRO A 199 3.24 -19.61 -16.82
N GLU A 200 2.79 -18.57 -17.53
CA GLU A 200 2.77 -18.50 -18.99
C GLU A 200 3.40 -17.19 -19.46
N ILE A 201 3.89 -17.19 -20.70
CA ILE A 201 4.44 -16.01 -21.37
C ILE A 201 3.27 -15.23 -22.00
N VAL A 202 3.29 -13.90 -21.83
CA VAL A 202 2.30 -12.95 -22.37
C VAL A 202 2.69 -12.46 -23.75
#